data_AF-A0A7I8BZA4-F1
#
_entry.id   AF-A0A7I8BZA4-F1
#
_cell.length_a   1.000
_cell.length_b   1.000
_cell.length_c   1.000
_cell.angle_alpha   90.00
_cell.angle_beta   90.00
_cell.angle_gamma   90.00
#
_symmetry.space_group_name_H-M   'P 1'
#
loop_
_entity.id
_entity.type
_entity.pdbx_description
1 polymer ?
#
loop_
_entity_poly.entity_id
_entity_poly.type
_entity_poly.pdbx_seq_one_letter_code
_entity_poly.pdbx_strand_id
1 'polypeptide(L)'
;MAHELLTPDTCALALIDHQPQMFFGTHSHERTTVLHNVQILAKAAKLFNVPTILTTIAADSFSGHLLPEVQAVFPETKPIDRTSMNSWEDKGFREAIKATGRKKIVIAGLWTEVCVTFPTIQMLAEGFEIYVPTDACGDITEEAHERAVQRIVQAGAVPMNSLQFMCELQRDWARGETYEGCMDIFKAHSAYGIGVRYAKQILGEHASEAG
;
A
#
# COMPACT_ATOMS: atom_id res chain seq x y z
N MET A 1 -22.02 -7.48 0.90
CA MET A 1 -20.79 -6.70 0.62
C MET A 1 -21.22 -5.39 0.00
N ALA A 2 -20.82 -4.25 0.56
CA ALA A 2 -21.08 -2.95 -0.06
C ALA A 2 -19.99 -2.71 -1.11
N HIS A 3 -20.40 -2.52 -2.37
CA HIS A 3 -19.54 -2.26 -3.53
C HIS A 3 -19.04 -0.80 -3.55
N GLU A 4 -18.58 -0.31 -2.40
CA GLU A 4 -18.20 1.08 -2.23
C GLU A 4 -16.69 1.26 -2.37
N LEU A 5 -16.36 1.94 -3.45
CA LEU A 5 -15.17 2.72 -3.68
C LEU A 5 -14.53 3.34 -2.41
N LEU A 6 -13.21 3.24 -2.27
CA LEU A 6 -12.43 3.83 -1.17
C LEU A 6 -12.48 5.36 -1.20
N THR A 7 -12.52 5.99 -0.03
CA THR A 7 -12.38 7.44 0.10
C THR A 7 -11.40 7.77 1.22
N PRO A 8 -10.78 8.97 1.22
CA PRO A 8 -9.83 9.35 2.27
C PRO A 8 -10.37 9.20 3.70
N ASP A 9 -11.67 9.42 3.88
CA ASP A 9 -12.35 9.37 5.18
C ASP A 9 -12.86 7.98 5.58
N THR A 10 -12.71 6.96 4.74
CA THR A 10 -13.28 5.63 5.02
C THR A 10 -12.24 4.55 5.25
N CYS A 11 -10.99 4.81 4.84
CA CYS A 11 -9.93 3.81 4.87
C CYS A 11 -8.71 4.23 5.69
N ALA A 12 -7.93 3.22 6.07
CA ALA A 12 -6.58 3.34 6.60
C ALA A 12 -5.64 2.46 5.78
N LEU A 13 -4.36 2.83 5.72
CA LEU A 13 -3.30 2.07 5.07
C LEU A 13 -2.43 1.37 6.13
N ALA A 14 -2.13 0.10 5.93
CA ALA A 14 -1.14 -0.65 6.70
C ALA A 14 -0.04 -1.13 5.75
N LEU A 15 1.18 -0.64 5.97
CA LEU A 15 2.39 -1.09 5.26
C LEU A 15 3.16 -2.03 6.16
N ILE A 16 3.17 -3.31 5.79
CA ILE A 16 3.64 -4.41 6.62
C ILE A 16 4.97 -4.92 6.09
N ASP A 17 6.03 -4.67 6.85
CA ASP A 17 7.30 -5.39 6.75
C ASP A 17 8.00 -5.28 5.38
N HIS A 18 7.88 -4.12 4.72
CA HIS A 18 8.75 -3.76 3.59
C HIS A 18 10.18 -3.50 4.10
N GLN A 19 10.89 -4.57 4.49
CA GLN A 19 12.24 -4.55 5.05
C GLN A 19 13.22 -5.30 4.12
N PRO A 20 14.54 -5.00 4.19
CA PRO A 20 15.55 -5.58 3.31
C PRO A 20 15.52 -7.10 3.18
N GLN A 21 15.43 -7.86 4.29
CA GLN A 21 15.47 -9.32 4.21
C GLN A 21 14.31 -9.92 3.40
N MET A 22 13.11 -9.37 3.58
CA MET A 22 11.92 -9.81 2.84
C MET A 22 11.97 -9.30 1.41
N PHE A 23 12.41 -8.06 1.21
CA PHE A 23 12.52 -7.46 -0.11
C PHE A 23 13.54 -8.19 -1.01
N PHE A 24 14.71 -8.55 -0.49
CA PHE A 24 15.73 -9.26 -1.28
C PHE A 24 15.26 -10.65 -1.73
N GLY A 25 14.51 -11.35 -0.88
CA GLY A 25 13.93 -12.66 -1.22
C GLY A 25 12.82 -12.60 -2.27
N THR A 26 12.23 -11.43 -2.53
CA THR A 26 11.08 -11.28 -3.42
C THR A 26 11.44 -11.58 -4.87
N HIS A 27 10.72 -12.53 -5.48
CA HIS A 27 10.84 -12.95 -6.89
C HIS A 27 9.49 -13.12 -7.61
N SER A 28 8.35 -12.98 -6.92
CA SER A 28 7.03 -12.98 -7.57
C SER A 28 6.81 -11.79 -8.51
N HIS A 29 7.56 -10.70 -8.29
CA HIS A 29 7.55 -9.48 -9.08
C HIS A 29 8.97 -8.97 -9.26
N GLU A 30 9.17 -8.10 -10.24
CA GLU A 30 10.38 -7.30 -10.31
C GLU A 30 10.43 -6.37 -9.07
N ARG A 31 11.55 -6.39 -8.35
CA ARG A 31 11.69 -5.73 -7.04
C ARG A 31 11.54 -4.21 -7.12
N THR A 32 12.06 -3.56 -8.16
CA THR A 32 11.89 -2.11 -8.34
C THR A 32 10.43 -1.73 -8.59
N THR A 33 9.65 -2.61 -9.21
CA THR A 33 8.20 -2.45 -9.42
C THR A 33 7.48 -2.45 -8.09
N VAL A 34 7.76 -3.44 -7.22
CA VAL A 34 7.20 -3.47 -5.84
C VAL A 34 7.59 -2.20 -5.08
N LEU A 35 8.85 -1.76 -5.19
CA LEU A 35 9.36 -0.55 -4.53
C LEU A 35 8.68 0.74 -5.02
N HIS A 36 8.44 0.88 -6.32
CA HIS A 36 7.70 2.02 -6.86
C HIS A 36 6.23 1.99 -6.42
N ASN A 37 5.60 0.81 -6.44
CA ASN A 37 4.19 0.65 -6.09
C ASN A 37 3.93 0.91 -4.60
N VAL A 38 4.78 0.43 -3.69
CA VAL A 38 4.65 0.78 -2.26
C VAL A 38 4.86 2.28 -2.03
N GLN A 39 5.73 2.94 -2.80
CA GLN A 39 5.89 4.40 -2.73
C GLN A 39 4.66 5.15 -3.28
N ILE A 40 3.98 4.62 -4.29
CA ILE A 40 2.68 5.17 -4.74
C ILE A 40 1.68 5.11 -3.60
N LEU A 41 1.52 3.96 -2.93
CA LEU A 41 0.62 3.83 -1.78
C LEU A 41 0.96 4.79 -0.65
N ALA A 42 2.22 4.81 -0.23
CA ALA A 42 2.70 5.67 0.86
C ALA A 42 2.46 7.15 0.55
N LYS A 43 2.87 7.60 -0.64
CA LYS A 43 2.73 9.01 -1.05
C LYS A 43 1.28 9.40 -1.27
N ALA A 44 0.45 8.52 -1.84
CA ALA A 44 -0.98 8.76 -1.99
C ALA A 44 -1.65 8.87 -0.60
N ALA A 45 -1.40 7.93 0.31
CA ALA A 45 -1.97 7.99 1.65
C ALA A 45 -1.59 9.29 2.38
N LYS A 46 -0.34 9.74 2.25
CA LYS A 46 0.09 11.04 2.78
C LYS A 46 -0.63 12.22 2.11
N LEU A 47 -0.71 12.24 0.77
CA LEU A 47 -1.35 13.31 0.00
C LEU A 47 -2.83 13.49 0.38
N PHE A 48 -3.52 12.37 0.61
CA PHE A 48 -4.95 12.36 0.94
C PHE A 48 -5.23 12.29 2.44
N ASN A 49 -4.23 12.44 3.31
CA ASN A 49 -4.37 12.36 4.77
C ASN A 49 -5.01 11.04 5.28
N VAL A 50 -4.76 9.92 4.58
CA VAL A 50 -5.19 8.59 5.00
C VAL A 50 -4.33 8.13 6.19
N PRO A 51 -4.93 7.73 7.33
CA PRO A 51 -4.19 7.17 8.46
C PRO A 51 -3.32 6.00 8.01
N THR A 52 -2.02 6.06 8.30
CA THR A 52 -1.05 5.06 7.84
C THR A 52 -0.33 4.42 9.04
N ILE A 53 -0.36 3.09 9.10
CA ILE A 53 0.33 2.28 10.10
C ILE A 53 1.52 1.60 9.41
N LEU A 54 2.68 1.68 10.04
CA LEU A 54 3.90 1.01 9.59
C LEU A 54 4.26 -0.09 10.57
N THR A 55 4.65 -1.26 10.07
CA THR A 55 5.15 -2.34 10.92
C THR A 55 6.48 -2.87 10.42
N THR A 56 7.23 -3.44 11.35
CA THR A 56 8.42 -4.24 11.07
C THR A 56 8.40 -5.52 11.87
N ILE A 57 9.15 -6.53 11.43
CA ILE A 57 9.42 -7.75 12.18
C ILE A 57 10.91 -7.89 12.41
N ALA A 58 11.33 -8.05 13.66
CA ALA A 58 12.73 -8.27 14.06
C ALA A 58 13.70 -7.24 13.44
N ALA A 59 13.35 -5.94 13.47
CA ALA A 59 14.09 -4.90 12.75
C ALA A 59 15.57 -4.82 13.15
N ASP A 60 15.86 -4.83 14.45
CA ASP A 60 17.22 -4.68 14.97
C ASP A 60 18.02 -5.99 15.00
N SER A 61 17.35 -7.14 14.87
CA SER A 61 17.97 -8.46 15.10
C SER A 61 18.14 -9.31 13.85
N PHE A 62 17.32 -9.12 12.81
CA PHE A 62 17.38 -9.96 11.61
C PHE A 62 16.97 -9.23 10.33
N SER A 63 15.75 -8.70 10.29
CA SER A 63 15.11 -8.29 9.02
C SER A 63 15.59 -6.95 8.47
N GLY A 64 16.20 -6.12 9.33
CA GLY A 64 16.59 -4.74 9.04
C GLY A 64 15.44 -3.76 9.22
N HIS A 65 15.70 -2.46 9.21
CA HIS A 65 14.64 -1.45 9.30
C HIS A 65 13.78 -1.39 8.03
N LEU A 66 12.67 -0.66 8.09
CA LEU A 66 11.82 -0.38 6.92
C LEU A 66 12.66 0.22 5.78
N LEU A 67 12.31 -0.10 4.53
CA LEU A 67 12.99 0.46 3.36
C LEU A 67 13.02 2.00 3.44
N PRO A 68 14.20 2.64 3.24
CA PRO A 68 14.35 4.08 3.41
C PRO A 68 13.35 4.91 2.58
N GLU A 69 13.01 4.45 1.37
CA GLU A 69 12.08 5.10 0.47
C GLU A 69 10.66 5.17 1.04
N VAL A 70 10.25 4.17 1.82
CA VAL A 70 8.95 4.14 2.51
C VAL A 70 9.02 4.97 3.78
N GLN A 71 10.07 4.80 4.60
CA GLN A 71 10.26 5.55 5.84
C GLN A 71 10.37 7.06 5.60
N ALA A 72 11.00 7.49 4.52
CA ALA A 72 11.15 8.90 4.16
C ALA A 72 9.82 9.62 3.89
N VAL A 73 8.74 8.88 3.55
CA VAL A 73 7.40 9.47 3.42
C VAL A 73 6.83 9.83 4.79
N PHE A 74 7.16 9.06 5.83
CA PHE A 74 6.65 9.20 7.19
C PHE A 74 7.79 9.27 8.24
N PRO A 75 8.65 10.31 8.20
CA PRO A 75 9.86 10.37 9.03
C PRO A 75 9.58 10.33 10.53
N GLU A 76 8.44 10.86 10.97
CA GLU A 76 8.04 10.92 12.39
C GLU A 76 7.28 9.66 12.85
N THR A 77 6.87 8.80 11.93
CA THR A 77 6.12 7.59 12.26
C THR A 77 7.08 6.47 12.59
N LYS A 78 7.16 6.11 13.87
CA LYS A 78 7.91 4.93 14.31
C LYS A 78 7.15 3.65 13.92
N PRO A 79 7.76 2.72 13.16
CA PRO A 79 7.14 1.44 12.87
C PRO A 79 6.89 0.63 14.16
N ILE A 80 5.79 -0.11 14.18
CA ILE A 80 5.48 -1.08 15.23
C ILE A 80 6.32 -2.32 14.96
N ASP A 81 7.42 -2.46 15.70
CA ASP A 81 8.31 -3.61 15.61
C ASP A 81 7.81 -4.77 16.48
N ARG A 82 7.87 -5.99 15.92
CA ARG A 82 7.36 -7.21 16.57
C ARG A 82 8.18 -8.43 16.20
N THR A 83 7.84 -9.57 16.79
CA THR A 83 8.41 -10.89 16.44
C THR A 83 7.38 -11.86 15.84
N SER A 84 6.09 -11.58 15.97
CA SER A 84 5.03 -12.40 15.37
C SER A 84 4.93 -12.16 13.86
N MET A 85 4.89 -13.25 13.09
CA MET A 85 4.67 -13.20 11.64
C MET A 85 3.32 -12.57 11.30
N ASN A 86 2.28 -12.95 12.04
CA ASN A 86 0.98 -12.32 11.93
C ASN A 86 0.97 -10.99 12.71
N SER A 87 0.90 -9.86 12.00
CA SER A 87 0.79 -8.54 12.65
C SER A 87 -0.48 -8.38 13.48
N TRP A 88 -1.56 -9.08 13.13
CA TRP A 88 -2.81 -9.01 13.88
C TRP A 88 -2.75 -9.72 15.23
N GLU A 89 -1.73 -10.53 15.51
CA GLU A 89 -1.48 -11.06 16.85
C GLU A 89 -0.77 -10.05 17.76
N ASP A 90 -0.14 -9.02 17.19
CA ASP A 90 0.49 -7.95 17.96
C ASP A 90 -0.55 -6.96 18.50
N LYS A 91 -0.50 -6.71 19.81
CA LYS A 91 -1.44 -5.82 20.49
C LYS A 91 -1.30 -4.38 19.98
N GLY A 92 -0.08 -3.91 19.76
CA GLY A 92 0.18 -2.54 19.30
C GLY A 92 -0.40 -2.29 17.90
N PHE A 93 -0.22 -3.24 16.97
CA PHE A 93 -0.81 -3.15 15.64
C PHE A 93 -2.34 -3.13 15.68
N ARG A 94 -2.97 -4.04 16.45
CA ARG A 94 -4.44 -4.06 16.61
C ARG A 94 -4.98 -2.75 17.18
N GLU A 95 -4.32 -2.22 18.21
CA GLU A 95 -4.71 -0.96 18.84
C GLU A 95 -4.55 0.21 17.87
N ALA A 96 -3.45 0.26 17.12
CA ALA A 96 -3.20 1.29 16.11
C ALA A 96 -4.27 1.28 15.00
N ILE A 97 -4.61 0.09 14.47
CA ILE A 97 -5.66 -0.05 13.46
C ILE A 97 -7.01 0.39 14.01
N LYS A 98 -7.40 -0.06 15.22
CA LYS A 98 -8.66 0.35 15.86
C LYS A 98 -8.71 1.85 16.13
N ALA A 99 -7.59 2.46 16.52
CA ALA A 99 -7.48 3.89 16.78
C ALA A 99 -7.74 4.76 15.53
N THR A 100 -7.55 4.21 14.31
CA THR A 100 -7.92 4.93 13.09
C THR A 100 -9.43 5.17 12.96
N GLY A 101 -10.26 4.35 13.63
CA GLY A 101 -11.71 4.34 13.47
C GLY A 101 -12.18 3.90 12.09
N ARG A 102 -11.29 3.36 11.24
CA ARG A 102 -11.61 2.96 9.86
C ARG A 102 -11.93 1.48 9.78
N LYS A 103 -13.00 1.16 9.03
CA LYS A 103 -13.42 -0.23 8.78
C LYS A 103 -12.77 -0.83 7.54
N LYS A 104 -12.49 -0.01 6.52
CA LYS A 104 -11.78 -0.41 5.30
C LYS A 104 -10.28 -0.30 5.53
N ILE A 105 -9.55 -1.40 5.44
CA ILE A 105 -8.10 -1.42 5.63
C ILE A 105 -7.43 -1.85 4.34
N VAL A 106 -6.54 -1.01 3.85
CA VAL A 106 -5.67 -1.32 2.71
C VAL A 106 -4.39 -1.93 3.27
N ILE A 107 -4.11 -3.19 2.96
CA ILE A 107 -2.93 -3.91 3.47
C ILE A 107 -1.99 -4.20 2.30
N ALA A 108 -0.76 -3.71 2.40
CA ALA A 108 0.33 -4.09 1.51
C ALA A 108 1.54 -4.50 2.33
N GLY A 109 2.30 -5.50 1.89
CA GLY A 109 3.43 -5.99 2.67
C GLY A 109 4.22 -7.12 2.03
N LEU A 110 5.26 -7.55 2.75
CA LEU A 110 6.14 -8.65 2.35
C LEU A 110 6.30 -9.66 3.51
N TRP A 111 6.12 -10.97 3.31
CA TRP A 111 5.63 -11.63 2.09
C TRP A 111 4.12 -11.80 2.06
N THR A 112 3.60 -12.00 0.86
CA THR A 112 2.16 -12.05 0.58
C THR A 112 1.50 -13.21 1.31
N GLU A 113 2.11 -14.41 1.27
CA GLU A 113 1.57 -15.64 1.86
C GLU A 113 1.55 -15.65 3.39
N VAL A 114 2.36 -14.82 4.03
CA VAL A 114 2.51 -14.75 5.49
C VAL A 114 2.00 -13.40 6.03
N CYS A 115 2.83 -12.35 5.90
CA CYS A 115 2.64 -11.07 6.57
C CYS A 115 1.43 -10.29 6.05
N VAL A 116 0.96 -10.57 4.83
CA VAL A 116 -0.28 -9.99 4.29
C VAL A 116 -1.47 -10.91 4.54
N THR A 117 -1.33 -12.20 4.21
CA THR A 117 -2.46 -13.16 4.27
C THR A 117 -2.96 -13.41 5.69
N PHE A 118 -2.07 -13.56 6.68
CA PHE A 118 -2.48 -13.90 8.05
C PHE A 118 -3.31 -12.80 8.72
N PRO A 119 -2.86 -11.53 8.75
CA PRO A 119 -3.69 -10.47 9.31
C PRO A 119 -4.95 -10.25 8.47
N THR A 120 -4.89 -10.36 7.14
CA THR A 120 -6.07 -10.23 6.27
C THR A 120 -7.20 -11.18 6.69
N ILE A 121 -6.89 -12.47 6.83
CA ILE A 121 -7.91 -13.48 7.19
C ILE A 121 -8.50 -13.21 8.58
N GLN A 122 -7.68 -12.86 9.57
CA GLN A 122 -8.16 -12.60 10.93
C GLN A 122 -8.95 -11.29 11.04
N MET A 123 -8.52 -10.25 10.34
CA MET A 123 -9.24 -8.97 10.31
C MET A 123 -10.59 -9.10 9.60
N LEU A 124 -10.67 -9.89 8.52
CA LEU A 124 -11.96 -10.24 7.89
C LEU A 124 -12.90 -10.95 8.86
N ALA A 125 -12.38 -11.91 9.64
CA ALA A 125 -13.17 -12.61 10.67
C ALA A 125 -13.68 -11.67 11.78
N GLU A 126 -12.99 -10.54 12.02
CA GLU A 126 -13.41 -9.48 12.95
C GLU A 126 -14.26 -8.38 12.29
N GLY A 127 -14.64 -8.54 11.03
CA GLY A 127 -15.58 -7.66 10.34
C GLY A 127 -14.96 -6.42 9.68
N PHE A 128 -13.62 -6.35 9.58
CA PHE A 128 -12.97 -5.37 8.72
C PHE A 128 -13.18 -5.70 7.24
N GLU A 129 -13.10 -4.68 6.40
CA GLU A 129 -13.14 -4.82 4.94
C GLU A 129 -11.72 -4.64 4.40
N ILE A 130 -11.14 -5.70 3.83
CA ILE A 130 -9.71 -5.71 3.48
C ILE A 130 -9.53 -5.53 1.97
N TYR A 131 -8.65 -4.60 1.62
CA TYR A 131 -8.22 -4.33 0.25
C TYR A 131 -6.71 -4.58 0.16
N VAL A 132 -6.25 -5.28 -0.87
CA VAL A 132 -4.84 -5.68 -0.99
C VAL A 132 -4.28 -5.22 -2.33
N PRO A 133 -3.43 -4.16 -2.37
CA PRO A 133 -2.70 -3.76 -3.55
C PRO A 133 -1.61 -4.80 -3.87
N THR A 134 -1.93 -5.82 -4.67
CA THR A 134 -1.06 -6.99 -4.87
C THR A 134 0.25 -6.65 -5.56
N ASP A 135 0.26 -5.55 -6.34
CA ASP A 135 1.41 -5.00 -7.04
C ASP A 135 2.43 -4.29 -6.14
N ALA A 136 2.05 -3.94 -4.90
CA ALA A 136 2.94 -3.47 -3.84
C ALA A 136 3.28 -4.56 -2.81
N CYS A 137 2.79 -5.78 -3.06
CA CYS A 137 3.14 -6.98 -2.33
C CYS A 137 4.10 -7.83 -3.16
N GLY A 138 4.63 -8.88 -2.54
CA GLY A 138 5.55 -9.79 -3.19
C GLY A 138 5.83 -11.02 -2.35
N ASP A 139 6.40 -12.02 -3.00
CA ASP A 139 6.73 -13.30 -2.38
C ASP A 139 7.99 -13.92 -2.99
N ILE A 140 8.50 -14.98 -2.35
CA ILE A 140 9.72 -15.67 -2.79
C ILE A 140 9.55 -16.38 -4.13
N THR A 141 8.32 -16.69 -4.52
CA THR A 141 7.97 -17.23 -5.83
C THR A 141 6.64 -16.66 -6.30
N GLU A 142 6.43 -16.65 -7.62
CA GLU A 142 5.13 -16.29 -8.21
C GLU A 142 4.02 -17.22 -7.71
N GLU A 143 4.31 -18.53 -7.57
CA GLU A 143 3.33 -19.49 -7.05
C GLU A 143 2.87 -19.14 -5.62
N ALA A 144 3.80 -18.82 -4.71
CA ALA A 144 3.48 -18.43 -3.34
C ALA A 144 2.58 -17.19 -3.31
N HIS A 145 2.93 -16.17 -4.09
CA HIS A 145 2.13 -14.96 -4.24
C HIS A 145 0.71 -15.27 -4.75
N GLU A 146 0.59 -16.02 -5.84
CA GLU A 146 -0.70 -16.31 -6.46
C GLU A 146 -1.60 -17.20 -5.60
N ARG A 147 -1.03 -18.19 -4.89
CA ARG A 147 -1.78 -19.01 -3.94
C ARG A 147 -2.26 -18.18 -2.74
N ALA A 148 -1.43 -17.25 -2.26
CA ALA A 148 -1.80 -16.32 -1.21
C ALA A 148 -2.95 -15.39 -1.64
N VAL A 149 -2.84 -14.77 -2.82
CA VAL A 149 -3.89 -13.91 -3.39
C VAL A 149 -5.20 -14.67 -3.55
N GLN A 150 -5.17 -15.89 -4.10
CA GLN A 150 -6.35 -16.74 -4.21
C GLN A 150 -6.98 -17.05 -2.85
N ARG A 151 -6.16 -17.31 -1.82
CA ARG A 151 -6.63 -17.60 -0.47
C ARG A 151 -7.31 -16.40 0.18
N ILE A 152 -6.76 -15.19 0.06
CA ILE A 152 -7.41 -13.98 0.61
C ILE A 152 -8.70 -13.63 -0.14
N VAL A 153 -8.76 -13.89 -1.45
CA VAL A 153 -10.01 -13.74 -2.24
C VAL A 153 -11.09 -14.68 -1.72
N GLN A 154 -10.75 -15.95 -1.51
CA GLN A 154 -11.69 -16.93 -0.94
C GLN A 154 -12.16 -16.55 0.47
N ALA A 155 -11.31 -15.88 1.25
CA ALA A 155 -11.69 -15.34 2.56
C ALA A 155 -12.58 -14.09 2.49
N GLY A 156 -12.65 -13.40 1.35
CA GLY A 156 -13.47 -12.22 1.13
C GLY A 156 -12.71 -10.88 1.06
N ALA A 157 -11.38 -10.90 0.95
CA ALA A 157 -10.61 -9.69 0.64
C ALA A 157 -10.80 -9.24 -0.81
N VAL A 158 -10.52 -7.97 -1.09
CA VAL A 158 -10.58 -7.37 -2.43
C VAL A 158 -9.16 -7.07 -2.92
N PRO A 159 -8.58 -7.88 -3.83
CA PRO A 159 -7.35 -7.51 -4.50
C PRO A 159 -7.55 -6.25 -5.35
N MET A 160 -6.56 -5.38 -5.36
CA MET A 160 -6.50 -4.19 -6.19
C MET A 160 -5.04 -3.89 -6.55
N ASN A 161 -4.77 -2.74 -7.16
CA ASN A 161 -3.42 -2.27 -7.43
C ASN A 161 -3.17 -0.86 -6.86
N SER A 162 -1.90 -0.46 -6.81
CA SER A 162 -1.47 0.76 -6.12
C SER A 162 -1.93 2.04 -6.81
N LEU A 163 -1.98 2.03 -8.14
CA LEU A 163 -2.55 3.13 -8.91
C LEU A 163 -4.06 3.24 -8.75
N GLN A 164 -4.77 2.11 -8.70
CA GLN A 164 -6.19 2.07 -8.43
C GLN A 164 -6.47 2.69 -7.06
N PHE A 165 -5.69 2.39 -6.03
CA PHE A 165 -5.85 3.03 -4.72
C PHE A 165 -5.77 4.56 -4.81
N MET A 166 -4.73 5.10 -5.46
CA MET A 166 -4.60 6.55 -5.63
C MET A 166 -5.75 7.15 -6.44
N CYS A 167 -6.11 6.55 -7.58
CA CYS A 167 -7.22 7.02 -8.43
C CYS A 167 -8.56 6.91 -7.72
N GLU A 168 -8.72 5.94 -6.82
CA GLU A 168 -9.89 5.82 -5.97
C GLU A 168 -10.00 6.95 -4.93
N LEU A 169 -8.87 7.45 -4.42
CA LEU A 169 -8.91 8.64 -3.55
C LEU A 169 -9.17 9.92 -4.36
N GLN A 170 -8.52 10.06 -5.52
CA GLN A 170 -8.67 11.23 -6.38
C GLN A 170 -10.08 11.37 -6.95
N ARG A 171 -10.64 10.28 -7.51
CA ARG A 171 -11.93 10.18 -8.24
C ARG A 171 -12.08 11.01 -9.50
N ASP A 172 -11.70 12.28 -9.46
CA ASP A 172 -11.96 13.27 -10.50
C ASP A 172 -10.74 14.19 -10.64
N TRP A 173 -10.21 14.29 -11.85
CA TRP A 173 -9.05 15.13 -12.15
C TRP A 173 -9.36 16.63 -12.04
N ALA A 174 -10.63 17.04 -12.08
CA ALA A 174 -11.04 18.40 -11.79
C ALA A 174 -10.83 18.79 -10.31
N ARG A 175 -10.57 17.84 -9.39
CA ARG A 175 -10.20 18.13 -8.00
C ARG A 175 -8.77 18.64 -7.92
N GLY A 176 -8.62 19.96 -8.08
CA GLY A 176 -7.33 20.65 -8.15
C GLY A 176 -6.48 20.57 -6.89
N GLU A 177 -7.07 20.39 -5.70
CA GLU A 177 -6.34 20.36 -4.42
C GLU A 177 -5.26 19.27 -4.36
N THR A 178 -5.53 18.10 -4.97
CA THR A 178 -4.64 16.93 -4.96
C THR A 178 -4.09 16.57 -6.35
N TYR A 179 -4.55 17.26 -7.40
CA TYR A 179 -4.18 16.97 -8.80
C TYR A 179 -2.67 16.97 -9.04
N GLU A 180 -1.98 18.06 -8.70
CA GLU A 180 -0.53 18.18 -8.94
C GLU A 180 0.26 17.15 -8.12
N GLY A 181 -0.20 16.85 -6.90
CA GLY A 181 0.39 15.79 -6.07
C GLY A 181 0.28 14.41 -6.71
N CYS A 182 -0.89 14.07 -7.28
CA CYS A 182 -1.06 12.84 -8.04
C CYS A 182 -0.16 12.80 -9.29
N MET A 183 -0.04 13.92 -10.01
CA MET A 183 0.82 14.01 -11.19
C MET A 183 2.30 13.84 -10.83
N ASP A 184 2.76 14.39 -9.70
CA ASP A 184 4.11 14.17 -9.19
C ASP A 184 4.37 12.70 -8.85
N ILE A 185 3.40 12.02 -8.23
CA ILE A 185 3.48 10.58 -7.95
C ILE A 185 3.57 9.79 -9.27
N PHE A 186 2.71 10.06 -10.25
CA PHE A 186 2.77 9.38 -11.55
C PHE A 186 4.10 9.57 -12.26
N LYS A 187 4.59 10.82 -12.32
CA LYS A 187 5.89 11.18 -12.96
C LYS A 187 7.05 10.42 -12.35
N ALA A 188 7.03 10.22 -11.03
CA ALA A 188 8.10 9.56 -10.29
C ALA A 188 8.05 8.03 -10.40
N HIS A 189 6.86 7.44 -10.31
CA HIS A 189 6.73 6.02 -9.94
C HIS A 189 5.92 5.16 -10.91
N SER A 190 5.50 5.71 -12.05
CA SER A 190 4.70 4.96 -13.02
C SER A 190 5.11 5.23 -14.46
N ALA A 191 4.84 4.27 -15.35
CA ALA A 191 4.98 4.47 -16.78
C ALA A 191 4.06 5.58 -17.31
N TYR A 192 2.91 5.81 -16.66
CA TYR A 192 2.00 6.92 -16.99
C TYR A 192 2.69 8.29 -16.87
N GLY A 193 3.67 8.40 -15.98
CA GLY A 193 4.51 9.58 -15.83
C GLY A 193 5.24 10.02 -17.09
N ILE A 194 5.54 9.09 -18.02
CA ILE A 194 6.09 9.42 -19.34
C ILE A 194 5.06 10.20 -20.16
N GLY A 195 3.79 9.77 -20.14
CA GLY A 195 2.67 10.44 -20.79
C GLY A 195 2.42 11.84 -20.23
N VAL A 196 2.47 11.99 -18.90
CA VAL A 196 2.33 13.31 -18.24
C VAL A 196 3.41 14.28 -18.72
N ARG A 197 4.69 13.85 -18.75
CA ARG A 197 5.80 14.67 -19.25
C ARG A 197 5.64 15.02 -20.73
N TYR A 198 5.25 14.04 -21.54
CA TYR A 198 4.99 14.23 -22.97
C TYR A 198 3.88 15.27 -23.20
N ALA A 199 2.75 15.16 -22.49
CA ALA A 199 1.63 16.08 -22.62
C ALA A 199 2.03 17.52 -22.31
N LYS A 200 2.76 17.75 -21.20
CA LYS A 200 3.28 19.09 -20.86
C LYS A 200 4.23 19.63 -21.92
N GLN A 201 5.09 18.78 -22.46
CA GLN A 201 6.06 19.19 -23.48
C GLN A 201 5.41 19.51 -24.85
N ILE A 202 4.40 18.75 -25.26
CA ILE A 202 3.82 18.86 -26.61
C ILE A 202 2.59 19.76 -26.66
N LEU A 203 1.72 19.68 -25.66
CA LEU A 203 0.48 20.46 -25.58
C LEU A 203 0.68 21.77 -24.79
N GLY A 204 1.82 21.93 -24.11
CA GLY A 204 2.19 23.10 -23.31
C GLY A 204 1.93 22.91 -21.82
N GLU A 205 2.51 23.78 -21.00
CA GLU A 205 2.48 23.67 -19.52
C GLU A 205 1.06 23.69 -18.93
N HIS A 206 0.10 24.27 -19.65
CA HIS A 206 -1.31 24.32 -19.25
C HIS A 206 -2.07 23.00 -19.48
N ALA A 207 -1.49 22.02 -20.17
CA ALA A 207 -2.16 20.75 -20.46
C ALA A 207 -2.48 20.01 -19.16
N SER A 208 -3.76 19.63 -19.00
CA SER A 208 -4.29 19.00 -17.80
C SER A 208 -5.43 18.05 -18.14
N GLU A 209 -5.56 16.94 -17.41
CA GLU A 209 -6.76 16.09 -17.48
C GLU A 209 -7.98 16.75 -16.83
N ALA A 210 -7.77 17.79 -16.03
CA ALA A 210 -8.83 18.54 -15.36
C ALA A 210 -9.67 19.43 -16.30
N GLY A 211 -9.22 19.64 -17.55
CA GLY A 211 -9.79 20.62 -18.48
C GLY A 211 -9.08 21.96 -18.37
#